data_AF-A0A800AQ77-F1
#
_entry.id   AF-A0A800AQ77-F1
#
_cell.length_a   1.000
_cell.length_b   1.000
_cell.length_c   1.000
_cell.angle_alpha   90.00
_cell.angle_beta   90.00
_cell.angle_gamma   90.00
#
_symmetry.space_group_name_H-M   'P 1'
#
loop_
_entity.id
_entity.type
_entity.pdbx_description
1 polymer ?
#
loop_
_entity_poly.entity_id
_entity_poly.type
_entity_poly.pdbx_seq_one_letter_code
_entity_poly.pdbx_strand_id
1 'polypeptide(L)' 'KKSYFDVEFKSGDFLIFGSETEGLPIDFMRLKWENAIKIPMCKDGRSLNLAVSVGIVLYEAIRQNFDNFCKLESL' A
#
# COMPACT_ATOMS: atom_id res chain seq x y z
N LYS A 1 3.55 5.43 -11.43
CA LYS A 1 3.26 4.99 -10.05
C LYS A 1 3.70 6.08 -9.09
N LYS A 2 2.78 6.62 -8.30
CA LYS A 2 3.05 7.60 -7.23
C LYS A 2 3.74 6.92 -6.04
N SER A 3 4.45 7.67 -5.19
CA SER A 3 4.94 7.10 -3.94
C SER A 3 3.77 6.90 -2.97
N TYR A 4 3.85 5.92 -2.07
CA TYR A 4 2.75 5.62 -1.15
C TYR A 4 2.35 6.83 -0.27
N PHE A 5 3.30 7.68 0.11
CA PHE A 5 3.05 8.90 0.89
C PHE A 5 2.54 10.09 0.07
N ASP A 6 2.44 9.97 -1.27
CA ASP A 6 1.84 10.98 -2.15
C ASP A 6 0.35 10.70 -2.43
N VAL A 7 -0.22 9.68 -1.78
CA VAL A 7 -1.59 9.20 -1.98
C VAL A 7 -2.45 9.52 -0.78
N GLU A 8 -3.68 9.94 -1.04
CA GLU A 8 -4.74 10.11 -0.05
C GLU A 8 -5.51 8.80 0.10
N PHE A 9 -5.29 8.08 1.21
CA PHE A 9 -6.02 6.88 1.56
C PHE A 9 -7.36 7.23 2.20
N LYS A 10 -8.42 6.55 1.79
CA LYS A 10 -9.79 6.76 2.29
C LYS A 10 -10.29 5.52 3.02
N SER A 11 -11.20 5.75 3.96
CA SER A 11 -11.94 4.65 4.59
C SER A 11 -12.67 3.83 3.53
N GLY A 12 -12.53 2.50 3.60
CA GLY A 12 -13.08 1.56 2.62
C GLY A 12 -12.16 1.22 1.45
N ASP A 13 -10.96 1.81 1.37
CA ASP A 13 -9.97 1.44 0.36
C ASP A 13 -9.43 0.01 0.59
N PHE A 14 -9.13 -0.68 -0.51
CA PHE A 14 -8.49 -2.00 -0.50
C PHE A 14 -7.02 -1.87 -0.85
N LEU A 15 -6.15 -2.37 0.03
CA LEU A 15 -4.72 -2.50 -0.23
C LEU A 15 -4.42 -3.91 -0.75
N ILE A 16 -4.00 -4.01 -2.01
CA ILE A 16 -3.72 -5.29 -2.67
C ILE A 16 -2.22 -5.44 -2.82
N PHE A 17 -1.69 -6.57 -2.34
CA PHE A 17 -0.29 -6.91 -2.43
C PHE A 17 -0.10 -8.21 -3.21
N GLY A 18 1.03 -8.30 -3.90
CA GLY A 18 1.42 -9.48 -4.65
C GLY A 18 2.05 -10.55 -3.78
N SER A 19 2.22 -11.75 -4.32
CA SER A 19 3.01 -12.79 -3.65
C SER A 19 4.49 -12.39 -3.56
N GLU A 20 5.23 -12.96 -2.61
CA GLU A 20 6.67 -12.69 -2.47
C GLU A 20 7.47 -13.08 -3.71
N THR A 21 7.07 -14.17 -4.37
CA THR A 21 7.79 -14.75 -5.51
C THR A 21 7.45 -14.06 -6.83
N GLU A 22 6.16 -13.80 -7.07
CA GLU A 22 5.68 -13.38 -8.40
C GLU A 22 5.11 -11.96 -8.41
N GLY A 23 4.89 -11.35 -7.24
CA GLY A 23 4.26 -10.04 -7.14
C GLY A 23 2.80 -10.07 -7.59
N LEU A 24 2.32 -8.93 -8.12
CA LEU A 24 0.97 -8.84 -8.70
C LEU A 24 1.05 -9.09 -10.20
N PRO A 25 0.10 -9.87 -10.77
CA PRO A 25 -0.01 -10.02 -12.21
C PRO A 25 -0.09 -8.66 -12.91
N ILE A 26 0.78 -8.43 -13.90
CA ILE A 26 0.87 -7.12 -14.57
C ILE A 26 -0.43 -6.72 -15.25
N ASP A 27 -1.17 -7.68 -15.80
CA ASP A 27 -2.45 -7.41 -16.46
C ASP A 27 -3.52 -6.95 -15.48
N PHE A 28 -3.52 -7.49 -14.25
CA PHE A 28 -4.36 -6.98 -13.17
C PHE A 28 -3.97 -5.55 -12.79
N MET A 29 -2.66 -5.27 -12.66
CA MET A 29 -2.19 -3.91 -12.35
C MET A 29 -2.55 -2.89 -13.45
N ARG A 30 -2.56 -3.30 -14.72
CA ARG A 30 -2.90 -2.44 -15.86
C ARG A 30 -4.37 -1.98 -15.85
N LEU A 31 -5.29 -2.76 -15.27
CA LEU A 31 -6.70 -2.38 -15.15
C LEU A 31 -6.92 -1.12 -14.29
N LYS A 32 -6.00 -0.85 -13.35
CA LYS A 32 -6.04 0.27 -12.40
C LYS A 32 -4.65 0.85 -12.17
N TRP A 33 -3.91 1.11 -13.24
CA TRP A 33 -2.52 1.58 -13.16
C TRP A 33 -2.40 2.94 -12.45
N GLU A 34 -3.43 3.76 -12.53
CA GLU A 34 -3.56 5.03 -11.83
C GLU A 34 -3.52 4.88 -10.30
N ASN A 35 -3.98 3.74 -9.78
CA ASN A 35 -3.98 3.41 -8.36
C ASN A 35 -2.69 2.71 -7.92
N ALA A 36 -1.79 2.37 -8.85
CA ALA A 36 -0.56 1.68 -8.53
C ALA A 36 0.44 2.62 -7.84
N ILE A 37 0.74 2.31 -6.59
CA ILE A 37 1.72 3.02 -5.75
C ILE A 37 3.03 2.25 -5.65
N LYS A 38 4.07 2.90 -5.12
CA LYS A 38 5.37 2.28 -4.81
C LYS A 38 5.92 2.77 -3.48
N ILE A 39 6.74 1.95 -2.85
CA ILE A 39 7.65 2.38 -1.78
C ILE A 39 8.97 2.79 -2.46
N PRO A 40 9.42 4.04 -2.35
CA PRO A 40 10.71 4.44 -2.90
C PRO A 40 11.85 3.60 -2.30
N MET A 41 12.74 3.10 -3.14
CA MET A 41 13.91 2.32 -2.75
C MET A 41 15.17 2.92 -3.39
N CYS A 42 16.30 2.85 -2.69
CA CYS A 42 17.61 3.17 -3.27
C CYS A 42 17.98 2.17 -4.37
N LYS A 43 18.88 2.58 -5.28
CA LYS A 43 19.20 1.84 -6.52
C LYS A 43 19.65 0.39 -6.32
N ASP A 44 20.15 0.02 -5.15
CA ASP A 44 20.74 -1.30 -4.89
C ASP A 44 19.76 -2.33 -4.31
N GLY A 45 18.51 -1.94 -4.01
CA GLY A 45 17.49 -2.84 -3.46
C GLY A 45 16.57 -3.45 -4.54
N ARG A 46 16.40 -4.77 -4.54
CA ARG A 46 15.49 -5.48 -5.48
C ARG A 46 14.01 -5.33 -5.11
N SER A 47 13.69 -5.55 -3.84
CA SER A 47 12.36 -5.36 -3.24
C SER A 47 12.48 -5.42 -1.71
N LEU A 48 11.49 -4.86 -1.00
CA LEU A 48 11.32 -5.12 0.43
C LEU A 48 10.63 -6.47 0.61
N ASN A 49 10.82 -7.08 1.79
CA ASN A 49 9.98 -8.19 2.21
C ASN A 49 8.49 -7.79 2.19
N LEU A 50 7.61 -8.74 1.90
CA LEU A 50 6.18 -8.47 1.77
C LEU A 50 5.57 -7.95 3.07
N ALA A 51 5.89 -8.54 4.23
CA ALA A 51 5.35 -8.09 5.51
C ALA A 51 5.77 -6.64 5.83
N VAL A 52 7.03 -6.28 5.53
CA VAL A 52 7.52 -4.90 5.67
C VAL A 52 6.78 -3.95 4.72
N SER A 53 6.58 -4.37 3.47
CA SER A 53 5.85 -3.58 2.48
C SER A 53 4.40 -3.33 2.90
N VAL A 54 3.71 -4.37 3.41
CA VAL A 54 2.36 -4.27 3.95
C VAL A 54 2.32 -3.32 5.13
N GLY A 55 3.23 -3.49 6.09
CA GLY A 55 3.29 -2.64 7.28
C GLY A 55 3.47 -1.17 6.94
N ILE A 56 4.40 -0.83 6.04
CA ILE A 56 4.67 0.56 5.62
C ILE A 56 3.41 1.23 5.05
N VAL A 57 2.74 0.56 4.10
CA VAL A 57 1.59 1.15 3.41
C VAL A 57 0.36 1.17 4.31
N LEU A 58 0.13 0.09 5.07
CA LEU A 58 -1.00 -0.01 6.00
C LEU A 58 -0.93 1.07 7.08
N TYR A 59 0.22 1.26 7.70
CA TYR A 59 0.35 2.26 8.76
C TYR A 59 0.28 3.70 8.23
N GLU A 60 0.64 3.96 6.98
CA GLU A 60 0.37 5.27 6.37
C GLU A 60 -1.13 5.49 6.17
N ALA A 61 -1.86 4.48 5.69
CA ALA A 61 -3.31 4.55 5.58
C ALA A 61 -3.98 4.77 6.94
N ILE A 62 -3.52 4.07 7.99
CA ILE A 62 -3.96 4.29 9.38
C ILE A 62 -3.61 5.70 9.84
N ARG A 63 -2.39 6.19 9.61
CA ARG A 63 -1.96 7.52 10.02
C ARG A 63 -2.85 8.62 9.42
N GLN A 64 -3.21 8.51 8.14
CA GLN A 64 -4.11 9.46 7.48
C GLN A 64 -5.56 9.36 7.98
N ASN A 65 -5.97 8.20 8.50
CA ASN A 65 -7.34 7.91 8.91
C ASN A 65 -7.46 7.61 10.42
N PHE A 66 -6.52 8.10 11.23
CA PHE A 66 -6.36 7.65 12.62
C PHE A 66 -7.63 7.86 13.47
N ASP A 67 -8.30 8.99 13.29
CA ASP A 67 -9.56 9.28 13.97
C ASP A 67 -10.67 8.26 13.66
N ASN A 68 -10.73 7.75 12.43
CA ASN A 68 -11.70 6.72 12.03
C ASN A 68 -11.29 5.35 12.58
N PHE A 69 -9.99 5.07 12.64
CA PHE A 69 -9.45 3.84 13.21
C PHE A 69 -9.77 3.72 14.71
N CYS A 70 -9.56 4.78 15.50
CA CYS A 70 -9.89 4.77 16.94
C CYS A 70 -11.39 4.57 17.23
N LYS A 71 -12.27 5.02 16.33
CA LYS A 71 -13.74 4.84 16.49
C LYS A 71 -14.19 3.39 16.26
N LEU A 72 -13.44 2.60 15.49
CA LEU A 72 -13.73 1.18 15.26
C LEU A 72 -13.46 0.32 16.49
N GLU A 73 -12.49 0.69 17.33
CA GLU A 73 -12.18 -0.04 18.57
C GLU A 73 -13.16 0.24 19.72
N SER A 74 -14.03 1.25 19.56
CA SER A 74 -15.08 1.61 20.53
C SER A 74 -16.44 0.94 20.28
N LEU A 75 -16.49 -0.04 19.35
CA LEU A 75 -17.65 -0.89 19.04
C LEU A 75 -17.38 -2.33 19.46
#